data_AF-E2NJK9-F1
#
_entry.id   AF-E2NJK9-F1
#
_cell.length_a   1.000
_cell.length_b   1.000
_cell.length_c   1.000
_cell.angle_alpha   90.00
_cell.angle_beta   90.00
_cell.angle_gamma   90.00
#
_symmetry.space_group_name_H-M   'P 1'
#
loop_
_entity.id
_entity.type
_entity.pdbx_description
1 polymer ?
#
loop_
_entity_poly.entity_id
_entity_poly.type
_entity_poly.pdbx_seq_one_letter_code
_entity_poly.pdbx_strand_id
1 'polypeptide(L)'
;MKNLVRVIIYMCLSTFLFARCDNEKMEGIPEHPVEITFAGNENVFAQTRSYYPIGQDGNGPLYGTIYIRQIEAKQIDTNGKVTEGTISWGHYKVASGTGDQLETTGDIEPLKWNSSQTSYFFQALSVPINANGDPAGVEFTHNPNNEIGNGKVTFGGYKTGLEYFVGATVGPQQLSPHGPKVVITLQRQVAKVIFGGIHHIDINGKKEEYITDSCDIIFPNLPANATFDMGHFREQQKEYDGVLKDNHDWITLNYEDSQKGIVVKNWYKKTGSIQIAEDILQAIYVPPFIFWDNTENNRPENQSGFFVIKRKSANGIKTYTGNINNNNNRIQLFAGESIRLNVTLKDGPATGGGDGSIITEWSTAGEADVPHHPIPGIYTKEEAEKLLEALQSKTPNKIPIPEAFYKMEDGKKVIRLFINIDWSSLTETLTLPDNIVLDGQGYNVKLGANGSIEGNLKDIYISGKSISNI
;
A
#
# COMPACT_ATOMS: atom_id res chain seq x y z
N MET A 1 -39.38 44.27 -24.70
CA MET A 1 -38.88 44.84 -23.43
C MET A 1 -39.70 44.24 -22.28
N LYS A 2 -39.69 42.94 -21.95
CA LYS A 2 -38.58 41.97 -21.77
C LYS A 2 -37.35 42.55 -21.06
N ASN A 3 -37.27 42.22 -19.78
CA ASN A 3 -36.09 41.77 -19.04
C ASN A 3 -34.83 42.63 -19.11
N LEU A 4 -34.77 43.62 -18.21
CA LEU A 4 -33.54 44.22 -17.69
C LEU A 4 -33.73 44.45 -16.18
N VAL A 5 -32.66 44.70 -15.41
CA VAL A 5 -32.65 44.99 -13.94
C VAL A 5 -32.52 43.80 -12.96
N ARG A 6 -32.45 42.52 -13.39
CA ARG A 6 -32.02 41.39 -12.52
C ARG A 6 -30.91 40.49 -13.09
N VAL A 7 -30.05 41.02 -13.98
CA VAL A 7 -28.95 40.28 -14.62
C VAL A 7 -27.62 41.07 -14.58
N ILE A 8 -27.31 41.75 -13.47
CA ILE A 8 -26.06 42.53 -13.32
C ILE A 8 -25.22 42.10 -12.08
N ILE A 9 -25.70 41.15 -11.27
CA ILE A 9 -24.92 40.56 -10.16
C ILE A 9 -24.47 39.11 -10.44
N TYR A 10 -24.99 38.48 -11.50
CA TYR A 10 -24.58 37.15 -11.98
C TYR A 10 -23.78 37.19 -13.31
N MET A 11 -23.04 38.28 -13.54
CA MET A 11 -22.17 38.45 -14.72
C MET A 11 -20.70 38.76 -14.35
N CYS A 12 -20.28 38.40 -13.13
CA CYS A 12 -18.88 38.38 -12.69
C CYS A 12 -18.47 37.06 -12.00
N LEU A 13 -19.35 36.06 -11.91
CA LEU A 13 -19.08 34.73 -11.36
C LEU A 13 -19.60 33.62 -12.31
N SER A 14 -19.12 33.62 -13.55
CA SER A 14 -19.42 32.55 -14.53
C SER A 14 -18.41 32.48 -15.69
N THR A 15 -17.12 32.69 -15.39
CA THR A 15 -16.00 32.35 -16.30
C THR A 15 -14.96 31.50 -15.56
N PHE A 16 -15.44 30.48 -14.84
CA PHE A 16 -14.64 29.36 -14.32
C PHE A 16 -15.30 28.06 -14.77
N LEU A 17 -15.03 27.68 -16.02
CA LEU A 17 -15.05 26.31 -16.56
C LEU A 17 -14.64 26.38 -18.03
N PHE A 18 -13.83 25.41 -18.47
CA PHE A 18 -13.28 25.30 -19.82
C PHE A 18 -12.31 26.42 -20.24
N ALA A 19 -11.31 26.69 -19.39
CA ALA A 19 -9.96 26.74 -19.94
C ALA A 19 -9.69 25.36 -20.55
N ARG A 20 -9.71 25.32 -21.88
CA ARG A 20 -9.25 24.21 -22.70
C ARG A 20 -7.83 23.84 -22.27
N CYS A 21 -7.46 22.56 -22.30
CA CYS A 21 -6.06 22.20 -22.44
C CYS A 21 -5.61 22.65 -23.83
N ASP A 22 -5.34 23.94 -23.99
CA ASP A 22 -4.47 24.38 -25.04
C ASP A 22 -3.07 23.84 -24.71
N ASN A 23 -2.43 23.30 -25.73
CA ASN A 23 -0.99 23.05 -25.69
C ASN A 23 -0.30 24.43 -25.68
N GLU A 24 -0.31 25.10 -24.53
CA GLU A 24 0.82 25.95 -24.16
C GLU A 24 2.02 25.02 -24.04
N LYS A 25 2.69 24.80 -25.18
CA LYS A 25 4.13 24.65 -25.17
C LYS A 25 4.65 25.74 -24.23
N MET A 26 5.54 25.38 -23.31
CA MET A 26 6.39 26.37 -22.66
C MET A 26 7.31 27.00 -23.72
N GLU A 27 6.79 27.96 -24.49
CA GLU A 27 7.56 28.85 -25.35
C GLU A 27 8.24 29.90 -24.48
N GLY A 28 9.20 29.39 -23.71
CA GLY A 28 9.97 30.09 -22.70
C GLY A 28 10.95 29.10 -22.08
N ILE A 29 12.20 29.13 -22.54
CA ILE A 29 13.30 28.54 -21.77
C ILE A 29 13.36 29.38 -20.48
N PRO A 30 13.28 28.79 -19.28
CA PRO A 30 13.53 29.54 -18.06
C PRO A 30 14.98 29.99 -18.10
N GLU A 31 15.20 31.30 -18.12
CA GLU A 31 16.56 31.90 -18.10
C GLU A 31 17.26 31.70 -16.75
N HIS A 32 16.53 31.20 -15.73
CA HIS A 32 16.97 31.03 -14.36
C HIS A 32 16.55 29.65 -13.80
N PRO A 33 17.27 29.08 -12.82
CA PRO A 33 16.90 27.82 -12.21
C PRO A 33 15.52 27.85 -11.56
N VAL A 34 14.70 26.83 -11.80
CA VAL A 34 13.32 26.70 -11.31
C VAL A 34 13.27 25.65 -10.20
N GLU A 35 12.64 25.94 -9.06
CA GLU A 35 12.47 24.98 -7.97
C GLU A 35 11.62 23.77 -8.40
N ILE A 36 12.02 22.57 -7.96
CA ILE A 36 11.32 21.32 -8.26
C ILE A 36 10.23 21.08 -7.22
N THR A 37 8.97 20.97 -7.66
CA THR A 37 7.88 20.51 -6.79
C THR A 37 7.84 18.99 -6.81
N PHE A 38 8.04 18.34 -5.66
CA PHE A 38 7.88 16.88 -5.55
C PHE A 38 6.49 16.51 -5.03
N ALA A 39 5.92 15.44 -5.57
CA ALA A 39 4.78 14.77 -4.97
C ALA A 39 5.05 13.28 -4.79
N GLY A 40 4.69 12.74 -3.63
CA GLY A 40 4.78 11.33 -3.30
C GLY A 40 3.43 10.61 -3.42
N ASN A 41 3.44 9.48 -4.10
CA ASN A 41 2.45 8.42 -3.90
C ASN A 41 3.14 7.28 -3.16
N GLU A 42 2.43 6.59 -2.28
CA GLU A 42 2.92 5.36 -1.68
C GLU A 42 2.33 4.12 -2.34
N ASN A 43 3.09 3.03 -2.30
CA ASN A 43 2.57 1.69 -2.48
C ASN A 43 2.39 1.02 -1.11
N VAL A 44 1.22 0.44 -0.89
CA VAL A 44 0.89 -0.34 0.31
C VAL A 44 1.60 -1.71 0.26
N PHE A 45 1.70 -2.38 1.42
CA PHE A 45 2.17 -3.78 1.49
C PHE A 45 1.12 -4.74 0.87
N ALA A 46 1.04 -4.79 -0.46
CA ALA A 46 0.08 -5.62 -1.20
C ALA A 46 0.67 -6.22 -2.49
N GLN A 47 0.09 -7.33 -2.96
CA GLN A 47 0.40 -7.89 -4.29
C GLN A 47 -0.32 -7.15 -5.43
N THR A 48 -1.31 -6.32 -5.12
CA THR A 48 -2.13 -5.56 -6.07
C THR A 48 -1.82 -4.07 -5.96
N ARG A 49 -1.44 -3.46 -7.09
CA ARG A 49 -0.97 -2.06 -7.15
C ARG A 49 -2.15 -1.08 -7.10
N SER A 50 -2.49 -0.60 -5.91
CA SER A 50 -3.27 0.62 -5.69
C SER A 50 -2.32 1.70 -5.17
N TYR A 51 -2.24 2.83 -5.87
CA TYR A 51 -1.40 3.98 -5.48
C TYR A 51 -2.23 4.99 -4.71
N TYR A 52 -1.79 5.36 -3.51
CA TYR A 52 -2.44 6.37 -2.68
C TYR A 52 -1.50 7.57 -2.49
N PRO A 53 -2.01 8.81 -2.49
CA PRO A 53 -1.25 9.99 -2.08
C PRO A 53 -0.65 9.80 -0.69
N ILE A 54 0.67 10.02 -0.56
CA ILE A 54 1.38 9.80 0.71
C ILE A 54 0.81 10.71 1.82
N GLY A 55 0.62 10.15 3.01
CA GLY A 55 0.16 10.89 4.19
C GLY A 55 -1.31 11.33 4.16
N GLN A 56 -2.11 10.88 3.19
CA GLN A 56 -3.58 11.11 3.15
C GLN A 56 -4.29 10.52 4.38
N ASP A 57 -3.75 9.44 4.94
CA ASP A 57 -4.20 8.77 6.17
C ASP A 57 -3.79 9.51 7.47
N GLY A 58 -3.05 10.62 7.35
CA GLY A 58 -2.50 11.40 8.46
C GLY A 58 -1.11 10.95 8.94
N ASN A 59 -0.60 9.80 8.47
CA ASN A 59 0.68 9.22 8.89
C ASN A 59 1.91 9.82 8.19
N GLY A 60 1.73 10.85 7.35
CA GLY A 60 2.80 11.56 6.64
C GLY A 60 4.07 11.83 7.49
N PRO A 61 3.97 12.38 8.72
CA PRO A 61 5.14 12.63 9.56
C PRO A 61 5.97 11.39 9.92
N LEU A 62 5.39 10.18 9.91
CA LEU A 62 6.10 8.94 10.26
C LEU A 62 7.13 8.52 9.21
N TYR A 63 7.00 9.00 7.97
CA TYR A 63 8.04 8.90 6.94
C TYR A 63 9.32 9.69 7.29
N GLY A 64 9.27 10.58 8.28
CA GLY A 64 10.41 11.38 8.72
C GLY A 64 10.96 12.25 7.58
N THR A 65 12.27 12.17 7.35
CA THR A 65 12.94 12.92 6.27
C THR A 65 13.10 12.05 5.04
N ILE A 66 12.59 12.51 3.90
CA ILE A 66 12.81 11.94 2.57
C ILE A 66 14.01 12.67 1.96
N TYR A 67 15.11 11.94 1.79
CA TYR A 67 16.32 12.41 1.13
C TYR A 67 16.18 12.15 -0.37
N ILE A 68 16.32 13.19 -1.18
CA ILE A 68 16.30 13.10 -2.64
C ILE A 68 17.67 13.48 -3.19
N ARG A 69 18.29 12.54 -3.92
CA ARG A 69 19.52 12.72 -4.68
C ARG A 69 19.16 13.04 -6.14
N GLN A 70 19.36 14.28 -6.56
CA GLN A 70 19.24 14.71 -7.95
C GLN A 70 20.58 14.47 -8.66
N ILE A 71 20.53 13.80 -9.81
CA ILE A 71 21.71 13.41 -10.61
C ILE A 71 21.52 14.00 -12.00
N GLU A 72 22.39 14.92 -12.41
CA GLU A 72 22.40 15.44 -13.78
C GLU A 72 22.92 14.37 -14.75
N ALA A 73 22.19 14.08 -15.81
CA ALA A 73 22.58 13.09 -16.81
C ALA A 73 23.14 13.79 -18.06
N LYS A 74 24.36 14.33 -17.98
CA LYS A 74 25.01 15.02 -19.12
C LYS A 74 25.48 14.06 -20.19
N GLN A 75 26.05 12.93 -19.77
CA GLN A 75 26.40 11.81 -20.64
C GLN A 75 25.86 10.52 -20.05
N ILE A 76 25.23 9.71 -20.91
CA ILE A 76 24.79 8.36 -20.62
C ILE A 76 25.51 7.44 -21.62
N ASP A 77 26.20 6.41 -21.12
CA ASP A 77 26.86 5.43 -21.99
C ASP A 77 25.84 4.49 -22.68
N THR A 78 26.33 3.64 -23.59
CA THR A 78 25.49 2.69 -24.33
C THR A 78 24.79 1.65 -23.45
N ASN A 79 25.15 1.53 -22.17
CA ASN A 79 24.56 0.61 -21.21
C ASN A 79 23.54 1.30 -20.30
N GLY A 80 23.36 2.62 -20.42
CA GLY A 80 22.47 3.43 -19.57
C GLY A 80 23.16 4.06 -18.35
N LYS A 81 24.49 3.97 -18.22
CA LYS A 81 25.20 4.52 -17.05
C LYS A 81 25.48 6.01 -17.26
N VAL A 82 25.11 6.85 -16.29
CA VAL A 82 25.54 8.25 -16.28
C VAL A 82 27.06 8.31 -16.05
N THR A 83 27.79 8.87 -17.00
CA THR A 83 29.26 9.01 -16.98
C THR A 83 29.74 10.43 -16.72
N GLU A 84 28.87 11.43 -16.87
CA GLU A 84 29.15 12.83 -16.57
C GLU A 84 27.89 13.51 -16.00
N GLY A 85 28.04 14.24 -14.90
CA GLY A 85 26.94 14.87 -14.17
C GLY A 85 27.39 15.61 -12.92
N THR A 86 26.51 16.43 -12.35
CA THR A 86 26.62 16.92 -10.98
C THR A 86 25.55 16.26 -10.10
N ILE A 87 25.80 16.18 -8.80
CA ILE A 87 24.89 15.61 -7.81
C ILE A 87 24.48 16.72 -6.83
N SER A 88 23.17 16.81 -6.59
CA SER A 88 22.57 17.72 -5.61
C SER A 88 21.71 16.92 -4.64
N TRP A 89 21.64 17.36 -3.39
CA TRP A 89 20.80 16.77 -2.35
C TRP A 89 19.66 17.73 -1.98
N GLY A 90 18.49 17.17 -1.71
CA GLY A 90 17.35 17.88 -1.15
C GLY A 90 16.73 17.07 -0.02
N HIS A 91 16.27 17.76 1.02
CA HIS A 91 15.62 17.17 2.19
C HIS A 91 14.15 17.59 2.19
N TYR A 92 13.28 16.59 2.30
CA TYR A 92 11.84 16.78 2.21
C TYR A 92 11.12 16.02 3.32
N LYS A 93 9.86 16.38 3.57
CA LYS A 93 8.97 15.76 4.55
C LYS A 93 7.55 15.72 3.99
N VAL A 94 6.72 14.82 4.53
CA VAL A 94 5.28 14.78 4.24
C VAL A 94 4.55 15.47 5.39
N ALA A 95 3.83 16.57 5.11
CA ALA A 95 2.98 17.21 6.11
C ALA A 95 1.66 16.44 6.27
N SER A 96 1.07 16.49 7.47
CA SER A 96 -0.21 15.81 7.74
C SER A 96 -1.36 16.46 6.98
N GLY A 97 -2.10 15.69 6.18
CA GLY A 97 -3.33 16.13 5.53
C GLY A 97 -3.15 16.99 4.28
N THR A 98 -1.92 17.34 3.90
CA THR A 98 -1.59 17.86 2.56
C THR A 98 -1.39 16.69 1.62
N GLY A 99 -2.43 16.34 0.85
CA GLY A 99 -2.33 15.26 -0.12
C GLY A 99 -1.23 15.50 -1.15
N ASP A 100 -0.45 14.44 -1.41
CA ASP A 100 0.58 14.29 -2.44
C ASP A 100 1.87 15.14 -2.31
N GLN A 101 1.84 16.40 -1.87
CA GLN A 101 3.04 17.26 -1.93
C GLN A 101 4.09 17.00 -0.85
N LEU A 102 5.37 17.01 -1.24
CA LEU A 102 6.50 16.99 -0.31
C LEU A 102 6.98 18.42 -0.02
N GLU A 103 7.07 18.78 1.26
CA GLU A 103 7.60 20.07 1.71
C GLU A 103 9.11 19.99 1.94
N THR A 104 9.85 21.06 1.66
CA THR A 104 11.24 21.18 2.14
C THR A 104 11.31 21.21 3.68
N THR A 105 12.33 20.60 4.24
CA THR A 105 12.70 20.73 5.67
C THR A 105 13.34 22.08 6.00
N GLY A 106 13.87 22.79 5.00
CA GLY A 106 14.47 24.11 5.15
C GLY A 106 15.89 24.16 5.75
N ASP A 107 16.51 23.00 5.99
CA ASP A 107 17.90 22.89 6.46
C ASP A 107 18.93 22.91 5.32
N ILE A 108 18.52 22.58 4.08
CA ILE A 108 19.27 22.78 2.85
C ILE A 108 18.42 23.42 1.75
N GLU A 109 19.07 23.99 0.73
CA GLU A 109 18.41 24.59 -0.44
C GLU A 109 17.54 23.55 -1.19
N PRO A 110 16.31 23.92 -1.63
CA PRO A 110 15.50 23.07 -2.49
C PRO A 110 16.21 22.71 -3.82
N LEU A 111 15.93 21.52 -4.32
CA LEU A 111 16.40 21.06 -5.64
C LEU A 111 15.80 21.91 -6.76
N LYS A 112 16.58 22.10 -7.85
CA LYS A 112 16.25 23.03 -8.94
C LYS A 112 16.52 22.41 -10.32
N TRP A 113 15.67 22.74 -11.29
CA TRP A 113 15.91 22.55 -12.70
C TRP A 113 16.86 23.63 -13.20
N ASN A 114 18.11 23.30 -13.58
CA ASN A 114 19.07 24.31 -14.04
C ASN A 114 18.77 24.82 -15.47
N SER A 115 18.03 24.05 -16.28
CA SER A 115 17.54 24.47 -17.61
C SER A 115 16.29 23.67 -18.01
N SER A 116 15.61 24.07 -19.09
CA SER A 116 14.47 23.32 -19.63
C SER A 116 14.82 21.98 -20.27
N GLN A 117 16.09 21.77 -20.67
CA GLN A 117 16.55 20.62 -21.46
C GLN A 117 17.50 19.69 -20.70
N THR A 118 17.96 20.09 -19.52
CA THR A 118 18.85 19.24 -18.70
C THR A 118 18.06 18.06 -18.16
N SER A 119 18.52 16.84 -18.46
CA SER A 119 17.95 15.59 -17.96
C SER A 119 18.47 15.26 -16.57
N TYR A 120 17.58 14.83 -15.67
CA TYR A 120 17.91 14.41 -14.32
C TYR A 120 17.29 13.06 -13.96
N PHE A 121 17.98 12.31 -13.11
CA PHE A 121 17.38 11.25 -12.30
C PHE A 121 17.23 11.72 -10.86
N PHE A 122 16.20 11.19 -10.18
CA PHE A 122 15.92 11.43 -8.78
C PHE A 122 15.86 10.10 -8.05
N GLN A 123 16.77 9.88 -7.10
CA GLN A 123 16.74 8.74 -6.19
C GLN A 123 16.25 9.23 -4.83
N ALA A 124 15.15 8.66 -4.33
CA ALA A 124 14.53 9.05 -3.07
C ALA A 124 14.61 7.92 -2.05
N LEU A 125 14.81 8.26 -0.77
CA LEU A 125 14.76 7.33 0.35
C LEU A 125 14.26 8.03 1.63
N SER A 126 13.35 7.40 2.37
CA SER A 126 12.91 7.90 3.68
C SER A 126 13.83 7.45 4.81
N VAL A 127 13.96 8.31 5.83
CA VAL A 127 14.50 7.98 7.15
C VAL A 127 13.35 8.18 8.14
N PRO A 128 12.57 7.12 8.38
CA PRO A 128 11.35 7.18 9.18
C PRO A 128 11.62 7.37 10.67
N ILE A 129 10.57 7.78 11.36
CA ILE A 129 10.51 7.87 12.83
C ILE A 129 9.51 6.84 13.35
N ASN A 130 9.71 6.36 14.58
CA ASN A 130 8.70 5.52 15.22
C ASN A 130 7.47 6.35 15.61
N ALA A 131 6.39 5.67 16.01
CA ALA A 131 5.14 6.31 16.44
C ALA A 131 5.24 7.18 17.72
N ASN A 132 6.39 7.20 18.42
CA ASN A 132 6.66 8.12 19.53
C ASN A 132 7.42 9.38 19.08
N GLY A 133 7.88 9.42 17.82
CA GLY A 133 8.69 10.51 17.26
C GLY A 133 10.21 10.31 17.35
N ASP A 134 10.71 9.17 17.83
CA ASP A 134 12.16 8.91 17.87
C ASP A 134 12.67 8.39 16.51
N PRO A 135 13.91 8.73 16.09
CA PRO A 135 14.59 8.06 14.98
C PRO A 135 14.62 6.55 15.20
N ALA A 136 14.21 5.78 14.19
CA ALA A 136 13.94 4.37 14.36
C ALA A 136 14.32 3.54 13.14
N GLY A 137 14.99 2.42 13.39
CA GLY A 137 15.32 1.40 12.39
C GLY A 137 16.37 1.81 11.36
N VAL A 138 16.30 3.04 10.83
CA VAL A 138 17.14 3.54 9.75
C VAL A 138 18.05 4.66 10.25
N GLU A 139 19.35 4.50 10.03
CA GLU A 139 20.36 5.55 10.16
C GLU A 139 20.83 5.92 8.76
N PHE A 140 20.94 7.21 8.45
CA PHE A 140 21.43 7.68 7.16
C PHE A 140 22.30 8.92 7.34
N THR A 141 23.37 8.99 6.54
CA THR A 141 24.25 10.14 6.48
C THR A 141 24.68 10.37 5.03
N HIS A 142 24.62 11.62 4.60
CA HIS A 142 25.38 12.07 3.43
C HIS A 142 26.20 13.29 3.84
N ASN A 143 27.21 13.59 3.03
CA ASN A 143 28.00 14.80 3.14
C ASN A 143 27.72 15.57 1.83
N PRO A 144 27.41 16.89 1.86
CA PRO A 144 27.17 17.67 0.65
C PRO A 144 28.30 17.60 -0.39
N ASN A 145 29.53 17.29 0.04
CA ASN A 145 30.70 17.11 -0.83
C ASN A 145 30.93 15.65 -1.27
N ASN A 146 30.14 14.69 -0.77
CA ASN A 146 30.29 13.26 -1.06
C ASN A 146 29.16 12.80 -1.99
N GLU A 147 29.53 12.23 -3.14
CA GLU A 147 28.59 11.87 -4.20
C GLU A 147 27.57 10.78 -3.83
N ILE A 148 27.84 10.04 -2.75
CA ILE A 148 27.08 8.87 -2.31
C ILE A 148 26.75 9.02 -0.81
N GLY A 149 25.47 8.99 -0.48
CA GLY A 149 24.96 8.91 0.90
C GLY A 149 24.88 7.45 1.36
N ASN A 150 25.22 7.18 2.62
CA ASN A 150 25.34 5.85 3.19
C ASN A 150 24.44 5.70 4.41
N GLY A 151 23.94 4.50 4.66
CA GLY A 151 23.08 4.23 5.81
C GLY A 151 23.11 2.79 6.31
N LYS A 152 22.35 2.56 7.37
CA LYS A 152 22.17 1.28 8.05
C LYS A 152 20.69 1.09 8.37
N VAL A 153 20.19 -0.13 8.17
CA VAL A 153 18.84 -0.55 8.58
C VAL A 153 18.94 -1.62 9.65
N THR A 154 18.10 -1.55 10.68
CA THR A 154 18.00 -2.49 11.81
C THR A 154 16.60 -3.10 11.83
N PHE A 155 16.52 -4.40 11.58
CA PHE A 155 15.27 -5.15 11.46
C PHE A 155 14.65 -5.48 12.81
N GLY A 156 13.32 -5.69 12.85
CA GLY A 156 12.60 -5.91 14.10
C GLY A 156 11.11 -5.57 14.04
N GLY A 157 10.47 -5.53 15.21
CA GLY A 157 9.04 -5.21 15.32
C GLY A 157 8.74 -3.73 15.08
N TYR A 158 7.46 -3.38 14.95
CA TYR A 158 6.91 -2.04 14.64
C TYR A 158 7.59 -0.79 15.23
N LYS A 159 8.24 -0.89 16.39
CA LYS A 159 9.03 0.20 16.98
C LYS A 159 10.26 0.61 16.15
N THR A 160 10.66 -0.20 15.16
CA THR A 160 11.71 0.15 14.20
C THR A 160 11.25 1.16 13.14
N GLY A 161 9.95 1.47 13.02
CA GLY A 161 9.49 2.41 11.99
C GLY A 161 9.83 1.97 10.57
N LEU A 162 9.86 0.66 10.29
CA LEU A 162 10.14 0.12 8.94
C LEU A 162 8.87 -0.12 8.10
N GLU A 163 7.70 -0.04 8.72
CA GLU A 163 6.55 0.61 8.06
C GLU A 163 6.98 2.04 7.70
N TYR A 164 6.60 2.59 6.55
CA TYR A 164 7.07 3.91 6.09
C TYR A 164 8.58 4.02 5.69
N PHE A 165 9.41 2.95 5.78
CA PHE A 165 10.73 2.90 5.13
C PHE A 165 10.58 2.61 3.62
N VAL A 166 10.76 3.64 2.81
CA VAL A 166 10.45 3.65 1.37
C VAL A 166 11.56 4.29 0.54
N GLY A 167 11.59 3.98 -0.75
CA GLY A 167 12.49 4.57 -1.72
C GLY A 167 11.97 4.42 -3.16
N ALA A 168 12.61 5.12 -4.09
CA ALA A 168 12.23 5.14 -5.52
C ALA A 168 13.37 5.67 -6.41
N THR A 169 13.38 5.30 -7.69
CA THR A 169 14.17 5.98 -8.73
C THR A 169 13.27 6.45 -9.88
N VAL A 170 13.25 7.76 -10.12
CA VAL A 170 12.50 8.40 -11.21
C VAL A 170 13.48 9.07 -12.18
N GLY A 171 13.43 8.72 -13.47
CA GLY A 171 14.19 9.42 -14.50
C GLY A 171 14.48 8.61 -15.78
N PRO A 172 14.98 9.26 -16.85
CA PRO A 172 15.35 10.67 -16.90
C PRO A 172 14.12 11.58 -17.03
N GLN A 173 14.12 12.69 -16.31
CA GLN A 173 13.10 13.74 -16.37
C GLN A 173 13.73 15.08 -16.78
N GLN A 174 12.93 15.94 -17.43
CA GLN A 174 13.31 17.27 -17.91
C GLN A 174 12.15 18.24 -17.67
N LEU A 175 12.43 19.48 -17.25
CA LEU A 175 11.42 20.52 -17.04
C LEU A 175 10.53 20.77 -18.27
N SER A 176 11.08 20.65 -19.49
CA SER A 176 10.28 20.52 -20.72
C SER A 176 10.54 19.15 -21.35
N PRO A 177 9.52 18.33 -21.67
CA PRO A 177 8.09 18.66 -21.69
C PRO A 177 7.32 18.38 -20.38
N HIS A 178 7.95 17.89 -19.32
CA HIS A 178 7.23 17.28 -18.18
C HIS A 178 6.64 18.29 -17.17
N GLY A 179 7.09 19.55 -17.20
CA GLY A 179 6.71 20.59 -16.25
C GLY A 179 7.56 20.56 -14.97
N PRO A 180 7.27 21.48 -14.01
CA PRO A 180 8.10 21.66 -12.82
C PRO A 180 7.88 20.60 -11.72
N LYS A 181 6.81 19.78 -11.84
CA LYS A 181 6.41 18.78 -10.85
C LYS A 181 6.99 17.41 -11.17
N VAL A 182 7.68 16.80 -10.21
CA VAL A 182 8.13 15.39 -10.26
C VAL A 182 7.22 14.55 -9.36
N VAL A 183 6.64 13.49 -9.91
CA VAL A 183 5.86 12.51 -9.14
C VAL A 183 6.76 11.31 -8.82
N ILE A 184 6.82 10.93 -7.56
CA ILE A 184 7.62 9.81 -7.04
C ILE A 184 6.68 8.75 -6.46
N THR A 185 6.81 7.52 -6.94
CA THR A 185 6.07 6.36 -6.44
C THR A 185 6.95 5.58 -5.46
N LEU A 186 6.72 5.78 -4.17
CA LEU A 186 7.57 5.30 -3.09
C LEU A 186 7.28 3.82 -2.77
N GLN A 187 8.26 2.96 -3.00
CA GLN A 187 8.21 1.52 -2.75
C GLN A 187 8.81 1.15 -1.40
N ARG A 188 8.19 0.19 -0.71
CA ARG A 188 8.64 -0.33 0.59
C ARG A 188 9.94 -1.14 0.43
N GLN A 189 10.95 -0.81 1.24
CA GLN A 189 12.33 -1.32 1.08
C GLN A 189 12.60 -2.67 1.77
N VAL A 190 11.71 -3.09 2.66
CA VAL A 190 11.84 -4.30 3.49
C VAL A 190 10.61 -5.18 3.34
N ALA A 191 10.69 -6.41 3.83
CA ALA A 191 9.58 -7.35 3.84
C ALA A 191 8.88 -7.38 5.22
N LYS A 192 7.62 -7.83 5.28
CA LYS A 192 6.77 -7.74 6.48
C LYS A 192 6.17 -9.09 6.89
N VAL A 193 6.45 -9.57 8.10
CA VAL A 193 5.82 -10.75 8.70
C VAL A 193 4.87 -10.34 9.81
N ILE A 194 3.59 -10.69 9.67
CA ILE A 194 2.50 -10.32 10.59
C ILE A 194 2.05 -11.58 11.34
N PHE A 195 2.13 -11.58 12.67
CA PHE A 195 1.57 -12.65 13.49
C PHE A 195 0.12 -12.29 13.83
N GLY A 196 -0.86 -12.80 13.06
CA GLY A 196 -2.30 -12.47 13.23
C GLY A 196 -2.93 -13.10 14.49
N GLY A 197 -2.35 -14.22 14.92
CA GLY A 197 -2.72 -14.92 16.14
C GLY A 197 -1.65 -15.93 16.54
N ILE A 198 -1.41 -16.04 17.84
CA ILE A 198 -0.67 -17.17 18.42
C ILE A 198 -1.61 -17.90 19.37
N HIS A 199 -1.97 -19.13 19.01
CA HIS A 199 -2.81 -20.05 19.77
C HIS A 199 -1.93 -20.99 20.59
N HIS A 200 -2.46 -21.66 21.62
CA HIS A 200 -1.73 -22.70 22.35
C HIS A 200 -2.58 -23.95 22.59
N ILE A 201 -1.96 -25.11 22.54
CA ILE A 201 -2.52 -26.41 22.93
C ILE A 201 -1.60 -27.02 23.98
N ASP A 202 -2.13 -27.20 25.19
CA ASP A 202 -1.38 -27.80 26.30
C ASP A 202 -1.22 -29.32 26.13
N ILE A 203 -0.42 -29.93 27.02
CA ILE A 203 -0.15 -31.38 27.04
C ILE A 203 -1.42 -32.26 27.18
N ASN A 204 -2.52 -31.69 27.68
CA ASN A 204 -3.82 -32.38 27.84
C ASN A 204 -4.75 -32.15 26.63
N GLY A 205 -4.31 -31.40 25.62
CA GLY A 205 -5.11 -31.01 24.47
C GLY A 205 -6.05 -29.82 24.71
N LYS A 206 -5.95 -29.14 25.86
CA LYS A 206 -6.73 -27.92 26.14
C LYS A 206 -6.23 -26.81 25.22
N LYS A 207 -7.16 -26.15 24.52
CA LYS A 207 -6.88 -25.04 23.61
C LYS A 207 -7.02 -23.70 24.33
N GLU A 208 -6.06 -22.81 24.10
CA GLU A 208 -6.12 -21.37 24.37
C GLU A 208 -6.23 -20.66 23.01
N GLU A 209 -7.32 -19.93 22.79
CA GLU A 209 -7.62 -19.32 21.48
C GLU A 209 -6.65 -18.19 21.12
N TYR A 210 -6.14 -17.44 22.09
CA TYR A 210 -5.02 -16.52 21.89
C TYR A 210 -4.17 -16.52 23.15
N ILE A 211 -2.84 -16.60 23.01
CA ILE A 211 -1.96 -16.47 24.17
C ILE A 211 -2.18 -15.12 24.84
N THR A 212 -2.49 -15.18 26.13
CA THR A 212 -2.73 -14.00 26.97
C THR A 212 -1.43 -13.43 27.56
N ASP A 213 -0.40 -14.27 27.70
CA ASP A 213 0.95 -13.89 28.13
C ASP A 213 1.81 -13.38 26.97
N SER A 214 2.77 -12.50 27.29
CA SER A 214 3.79 -12.06 26.32
C SER A 214 4.80 -13.16 26.00
N CYS A 215 5.17 -13.31 24.73
CA CYS A 215 6.28 -14.15 24.27
C CYS A 215 7.38 -13.31 23.60
N ASP A 216 8.56 -13.90 23.38
CA ASP A 216 9.57 -13.33 22.48
C ASP A 216 9.57 -14.13 21.16
N ILE A 217 9.57 -13.44 20.02
CA ILE A 217 9.65 -14.03 18.68
C ILE A 217 11.05 -13.77 18.11
N ILE A 218 11.68 -14.81 17.57
CA ILE A 218 13.09 -14.79 17.13
C ILE A 218 13.20 -15.40 15.74
N PHE A 219 13.84 -14.69 14.80
CA PHE A 219 14.33 -15.25 13.54
C PHE A 219 15.86 -15.36 13.64
N PRO A 220 16.41 -16.53 14.04
CA PRO A 220 17.83 -16.65 14.36
C PRO A 220 18.74 -16.61 13.14
N ASN A 221 18.23 -16.98 11.95
CA ASN A 221 19.02 -17.13 10.73
C ASN A 221 18.98 -15.90 9.81
N LEU A 222 18.06 -14.97 10.04
CA LEU A 222 17.98 -13.71 9.30
C LEU A 222 18.95 -12.66 9.88
N PRO A 223 19.60 -11.83 9.05
CA PRO A 223 20.42 -10.73 9.53
C PRO A 223 19.56 -9.70 10.28
N ALA A 224 20.05 -9.23 11.42
CA ALA A 224 19.40 -8.24 12.28
C ALA A 224 19.60 -6.81 11.79
N ASN A 225 20.56 -6.58 10.87
CA ASN A 225 20.77 -5.31 10.20
C ASN A 225 21.44 -5.49 8.83
N ALA A 226 21.45 -4.41 8.05
CA ALA A 226 22.17 -4.30 6.78
C ALA A 226 22.72 -2.88 6.62
N THR A 227 23.77 -2.71 5.82
CA THR A 227 24.22 -1.39 5.33
C THR A 227 23.74 -1.16 3.90
N PHE A 228 23.65 0.10 3.48
CA PHE A 228 23.23 0.47 2.13
C PHE A 228 23.83 1.81 1.72
N ASP A 229 23.76 2.11 0.42
CA ASP A 229 24.11 3.43 -0.10
C ASP A 229 23.23 3.81 -1.29
N MET A 230 23.02 5.13 -1.46
CA MET A 230 22.12 5.70 -2.46
C MET A 230 22.58 5.52 -3.91
N GLY A 231 23.78 4.98 -4.18
CA GLY A 231 24.22 4.64 -5.53
C GLY A 231 23.61 3.35 -6.08
N HIS A 232 23.29 2.39 -5.21
CA HIS A 232 23.01 1.01 -5.59
C HIS A 232 21.51 0.67 -5.56
N PHE A 233 20.72 1.36 -6.40
CA PHE A 233 19.29 1.09 -6.61
C PHE A 233 19.03 0.07 -7.74
N ARG A 234 18.04 -0.80 -7.55
CA ARG A 234 17.76 -2.00 -8.36
C ARG A 234 16.26 -2.30 -8.46
N GLU A 235 15.88 -3.17 -9.38
CA GLU A 235 14.53 -3.77 -9.42
C GLU A 235 14.30 -4.72 -8.23
N GLN A 236 13.03 -4.84 -7.78
CA GLN A 236 12.62 -5.58 -6.57
C GLN A 236 13.25 -6.97 -6.42
N GLN A 237 13.27 -7.73 -7.52
CA GLN A 237 13.61 -9.16 -7.56
C GLN A 237 14.93 -9.45 -8.29
N LYS A 238 15.74 -8.42 -8.56
CA LYS A 238 17.04 -8.55 -9.22
C LYS A 238 18.17 -8.07 -8.32
N GLU A 239 19.37 -8.54 -8.60
CA GLU A 239 20.60 -7.93 -8.09
C GLU A 239 20.84 -6.57 -8.76
N TYR A 240 21.75 -5.77 -8.20
CA TYR A 240 22.16 -4.51 -8.79
C TYR A 240 23.00 -4.74 -10.06
N ASP A 241 22.59 -4.12 -11.17
CA ASP A 241 23.20 -4.32 -12.49
C ASP A 241 24.24 -3.26 -12.89
N GLY A 242 24.55 -2.32 -11.99
CA GLY A 242 25.49 -1.23 -12.27
C GLY A 242 24.89 -0.01 -12.98
N VAL A 243 23.57 0.03 -13.21
CA VAL A 243 22.93 1.03 -14.07
C VAL A 243 21.87 1.87 -13.33
N LEU A 244 21.86 3.16 -13.63
CA LEU A 244 20.84 4.10 -13.20
C LEU A 244 19.67 4.09 -14.20
N LYS A 245 18.49 3.64 -13.76
CA LYS A 245 17.29 3.49 -14.60
C LYS A 245 16.03 3.85 -13.81
N ASP A 246 14.98 4.24 -14.54
CA ASP A 246 13.62 4.39 -14.01
C ASP A 246 13.11 3.10 -13.34
N ASN A 247 12.31 3.20 -12.29
CA ASN A 247 11.70 2.06 -11.57
C ASN A 247 12.70 1.10 -10.90
N HIS A 248 13.98 1.47 -10.80
CA HIS A 248 14.92 0.85 -9.87
C HIS A 248 14.63 1.38 -8.46
N ASP A 249 13.52 0.95 -7.87
CA ASP A 249 13.00 1.59 -6.66
C ASP A 249 13.55 1.03 -5.34
N TRP A 250 14.29 -0.08 -5.39
CA TRP A 250 14.78 -0.77 -4.20
C TRP A 250 16.27 -0.56 -4.00
N ILE A 251 16.67 -0.24 -2.78
CA ILE A 251 18.07 -0.13 -2.37
C ILE A 251 18.70 -1.53 -2.31
N THR A 252 20.01 -1.59 -2.52
CA THR A 252 20.83 -2.79 -2.25
C THR A 252 21.19 -2.83 -0.78
N LEU A 253 20.75 -3.88 -0.10
CA LEU A 253 21.00 -4.12 1.32
C LEU A 253 22.16 -5.11 1.46
N ASN A 254 23.27 -4.66 2.04
CA ASN A 254 24.46 -5.45 2.28
C ASN A 254 24.40 -6.05 3.69
N TYR A 255 24.24 -7.37 3.78
CA TYR A 255 24.09 -8.09 5.05
C TYR A 255 25.44 -8.54 5.62
N GLU A 256 25.64 -8.38 6.93
CA GLU A 256 26.79 -8.98 7.63
C GLU A 256 26.41 -10.31 8.27
N ASP A 257 27.07 -11.40 7.87
CA ASP A 257 26.84 -12.75 8.41
C ASP A 257 27.04 -12.87 9.93
N SER A 258 27.85 -11.98 10.51
CA SER A 258 28.12 -11.94 11.96
C SER A 258 26.95 -11.41 12.80
N GLN A 259 25.96 -10.76 12.18
CA GLN A 259 24.91 -10.02 12.88
C GLN A 259 23.51 -10.63 12.66
N LYS A 260 23.40 -11.96 12.72
CA LYS A 260 22.11 -12.69 12.62
C LYS A 260 21.34 -12.71 13.94
N GLY A 261 20.02 -12.84 13.85
CA GLY A 261 19.12 -12.96 15.00
C GLY A 261 18.23 -11.75 15.25
N ILE A 262 17.17 -11.62 14.46
CA ILE A 262 16.10 -10.63 14.75
C ILE A 262 15.33 -11.10 15.99
N VAL A 263 15.15 -10.23 16.99
CA VAL A 263 14.43 -10.54 18.24
C VAL A 263 13.36 -9.48 18.52
N VAL A 264 12.11 -9.90 18.59
CA VAL A 264 10.97 -9.08 19.03
C VAL A 264 10.54 -9.52 20.42
N LYS A 265 10.80 -8.68 21.41
CA LYS A 265 10.55 -8.98 22.83
C LYS A 265 9.17 -8.55 23.29
N ASN A 266 8.59 -9.35 24.20
CA ASN A 266 7.27 -9.12 24.79
C ASN A 266 6.17 -8.85 23.72
N TRP A 267 6.16 -9.66 22.67
CA TRP A 267 5.05 -9.74 21.73
C TRP A 267 3.81 -10.31 22.42
N TYR A 268 2.64 -9.75 22.13
CA TYR A 268 1.32 -10.25 22.51
C TYR A 268 0.31 -9.66 21.52
N LYS A 269 -0.84 -10.31 21.33
CA LYS A 269 -1.89 -9.76 20.47
C LYS A 269 -2.40 -8.45 21.07
N LYS A 270 -2.23 -7.37 20.32
CA LYS A 270 -2.68 -6.01 20.66
C LYS A 270 -3.84 -5.67 19.75
N THR A 271 -4.96 -5.28 20.33
CA THR A 271 -6.02 -4.60 19.59
C THR A 271 -5.46 -3.30 19.00
N GLY A 272 -5.83 -2.98 17.77
CA GLY A 272 -5.49 -1.70 17.13
C GLY A 272 -5.94 -0.48 17.96
N SER A 273 -5.26 0.64 17.77
CA SER A 273 -5.72 1.94 18.27
C SER A 273 -6.22 2.79 17.09
N ILE A 274 -6.96 3.87 17.37
CA ILE A 274 -7.44 4.80 16.33
C ILE A 274 -6.28 5.37 15.48
N GLN A 275 -5.05 5.36 16.00
CA GLN A 275 -3.87 5.94 15.35
C GLN A 275 -2.95 4.90 14.69
N ILE A 276 -3.05 3.60 15.02
CA ILE A 276 -2.15 2.57 14.46
C ILE A 276 -2.95 1.28 14.23
N ALA A 277 -2.97 0.83 12.97
CA ALA A 277 -3.60 -0.42 12.55
C ALA A 277 -2.99 -1.64 13.29
N GLU A 278 -3.84 -2.61 13.62
CA GLU A 278 -3.43 -3.84 14.33
C GLU A 278 -2.28 -4.57 13.60
N ASP A 279 -2.34 -4.64 12.28
CA ASP A 279 -1.32 -5.24 11.43
C ASP A 279 0.07 -4.63 11.59
N ILE A 280 0.17 -3.32 11.78
CA ILE A 280 1.44 -2.64 12.05
C ILE A 280 1.94 -3.06 13.43
N LEU A 281 1.06 -3.09 14.45
CA LEU A 281 1.40 -3.49 15.82
C LEU A 281 1.83 -4.97 15.94
N GLN A 282 1.34 -5.84 15.05
CA GLN A 282 1.69 -7.26 14.97
C GLN A 282 2.86 -7.57 14.02
N ALA A 283 3.40 -6.57 13.31
CA ALA A 283 4.42 -6.77 12.31
C ALA A 283 5.84 -6.88 12.87
N ILE A 284 6.61 -7.73 12.18
CA ILE A 284 8.06 -7.87 12.24
C ILE A 284 8.58 -7.58 10.83
N TYR A 285 9.37 -6.51 10.71
CA TYR A 285 10.00 -6.10 9.46
C TYR A 285 11.34 -6.80 9.34
N VAL A 286 11.55 -7.46 8.21
CA VAL A 286 12.64 -8.40 7.96
C VAL A 286 13.29 -8.10 6.60
N PRO A 287 14.55 -8.50 6.38
CA PRO A 287 15.12 -8.49 5.03
C PRO A 287 14.29 -9.40 4.11
N PRO A 288 14.25 -9.14 2.79
CA PRO A 288 13.77 -10.12 1.81
C PRO A 288 14.52 -11.45 1.97
N PHE A 289 13.82 -12.58 1.96
CA PHE A 289 14.41 -13.88 2.24
C PHE A 289 13.67 -15.04 1.55
N ILE A 290 14.42 -16.11 1.29
CA ILE A 290 13.88 -17.40 0.82
C ILE A 290 13.42 -18.18 2.06
N PHE A 291 12.22 -18.75 2.02
CA PHE A 291 11.63 -19.51 3.12
C PHE A 291 12.47 -20.75 3.47
N TRP A 292 12.90 -21.48 2.44
CA TRP A 292 13.71 -22.68 2.55
C TRP A 292 14.91 -22.57 1.60
N ASP A 293 16.09 -22.30 2.14
CA ASP A 293 17.31 -21.97 1.39
C ASP A 293 18.16 -23.19 1.02
N ASN A 294 17.85 -24.37 1.57
CA ASN A 294 18.62 -25.60 1.39
C ASN A 294 20.10 -25.47 1.80
N THR A 295 20.38 -24.75 2.89
CA THR A 295 21.69 -24.77 3.59
C THR A 295 22.24 -26.20 3.77
N GLU A 296 23.58 -26.33 3.85
CA GLU A 296 24.39 -27.56 3.59
C GLU A 296 23.92 -28.91 4.18
N ASN A 297 23.05 -28.91 5.19
CA ASN A 297 22.56 -30.11 5.87
C ASN A 297 21.03 -30.31 5.76
N ASN A 298 20.34 -29.43 5.02
CA ASN A 298 18.89 -29.40 4.79
C ASN A 298 18.02 -29.53 6.07
N ARG A 299 18.55 -29.08 7.22
CA ARG A 299 17.82 -29.20 8.48
C ARG A 299 16.87 -28.02 8.70
N PRO A 300 15.67 -28.24 9.27
CA PRO A 300 14.70 -27.19 9.51
C PRO A 300 15.23 -26.01 10.34
N GLU A 301 16.14 -26.25 11.29
CA GLU A 301 16.71 -25.21 12.15
C GLU A 301 17.72 -24.27 11.45
N ASN A 302 18.21 -24.64 10.27
CA ASN A 302 19.23 -23.86 9.53
C ASN A 302 18.66 -23.06 8.35
N GLN A 303 17.35 -23.15 8.10
CA GLN A 303 16.70 -22.41 7.02
C GLN A 303 16.40 -20.97 7.44
N SER A 304 16.46 -20.02 6.51
CA SER A 304 16.14 -18.61 6.73
C SER A 304 14.70 -18.38 7.23
N GLY A 305 13.73 -19.22 6.84
CA GLY A 305 12.36 -19.20 7.36
C GLY A 305 12.14 -19.82 8.74
N PHE A 306 13.20 -20.34 9.39
CA PHE A 306 13.12 -20.85 10.76
C PHE A 306 12.88 -19.73 11.78
N PHE A 307 11.99 -19.98 12.73
CA PHE A 307 11.70 -19.07 13.83
C PHE A 307 11.49 -19.80 15.16
N VAL A 308 11.70 -19.07 16.25
CA VAL A 308 11.58 -19.57 17.63
C VAL A 308 10.67 -18.64 18.42
N ILE A 309 9.71 -19.21 19.14
CA ILE A 309 8.80 -18.50 20.05
C ILE A 309 9.12 -18.93 21.47
N LYS A 310 9.51 -17.97 22.32
CA LYS A 310 9.77 -18.19 23.75
C LYS A 310 8.62 -17.65 24.57
N ARG A 311 7.73 -18.52 25.05
CA ARG A 311 6.60 -18.15 25.91
C ARG A 311 7.01 -18.22 27.38
N LYS A 312 6.79 -17.15 28.13
CA LYS A 312 6.88 -17.18 29.61
C LYS A 312 5.67 -17.94 30.15
N SER A 313 5.87 -18.86 31.08
CA SER A 313 4.82 -19.58 31.79
C SER A 313 5.12 -19.65 33.28
N ALA A 314 4.14 -20.06 34.10
CA ALA A 314 4.33 -20.27 35.54
C ALA A 314 5.46 -21.27 35.88
N ASN A 315 5.76 -22.21 34.96
CA ASN A 315 6.79 -23.23 35.13
C ASN A 315 8.13 -22.87 34.45
N GLY A 316 8.33 -21.60 34.08
CA GLY A 316 9.52 -21.12 33.36
C GLY A 316 9.25 -20.82 31.88
N ILE A 317 10.33 -20.65 31.11
CA ILE A 317 10.25 -20.30 29.68
C ILE A 317 10.10 -21.59 28.85
N LYS A 318 8.98 -21.72 28.14
CA LYS A 318 8.81 -22.73 27.09
C LYS A 318 9.32 -22.20 25.76
N THR A 319 9.89 -23.08 24.95
CA THR A 319 10.48 -22.73 23.64
C THR A 319 9.85 -23.61 22.58
N TYR A 320 9.20 -22.97 21.60
CA TYR A 320 8.59 -23.62 20.45
C TYR A 320 9.34 -23.22 19.19
N THR A 321 9.50 -24.15 18.26
CA THR A 321 10.14 -23.90 16.97
C THR A 321 9.15 -24.03 15.83
N GLY A 322 9.36 -23.25 14.77
CA GLY A 322 8.55 -23.26 13.56
C GLY A 322 9.39 -22.90 12.35
N ASN A 323 8.85 -23.14 11.16
CA ASN A 323 9.53 -22.79 9.91
C ASN A 323 8.47 -22.38 8.87
N ILE A 324 8.69 -21.24 8.23
CA ILE A 324 7.90 -20.76 7.09
C ILE A 324 8.31 -21.59 5.87
N ASN A 325 7.37 -22.29 5.22
CA ASN A 325 7.66 -23.20 4.11
C ASN A 325 6.77 -22.96 2.87
N ASN A 326 7.06 -23.61 1.74
CA ASN A 326 6.41 -23.33 0.45
C ASN A 326 4.86 -23.35 0.51
N ASN A 327 4.24 -22.24 0.11
CA ASN A 327 2.79 -22.08 0.02
C ASN A 327 2.41 -21.61 -1.41
N ASN A 328 1.58 -22.37 -2.12
CA ASN A 328 1.11 -22.04 -3.48
C ASN A 328 2.23 -21.62 -4.45
N ASN A 329 3.36 -22.35 -4.43
CA ASN A 329 4.59 -22.09 -5.20
C ASN A 329 5.36 -20.82 -4.81
N ARG A 330 4.95 -20.06 -3.79
CA ARG A 330 5.81 -19.01 -3.19
C ARG A 330 6.82 -19.66 -2.26
N ILE A 331 8.09 -19.46 -2.59
CA ILE A 331 9.27 -19.94 -1.85
C ILE A 331 10.06 -18.81 -1.17
N GLN A 332 9.65 -17.56 -1.34
CA GLN A 332 10.34 -16.38 -0.82
C GLN A 332 9.38 -15.21 -0.59
N LEU A 333 9.86 -14.21 0.14
CA LEU A 333 9.19 -12.94 0.42
C LEU A 333 10.09 -11.78 -0.03
N PHE A 334 9.58 -10.94 -0.93
CA PHE A 334 10.32 -9.80 -1.47
C PHE A 334 10.12 -8.52 -0.66
N ALA A 335 10.96 -7.51 -0.92
CA ALA A 335 10.78 -6.16 -0.37
C ALA A 335 9.43 -5.58 -0.81
N GLY A 336 8.68 -5.03 0.15
CA GLY A 336 7.32 -4.53 -0.03
C GLY A 336 6.23 -5.59 -0.07
N GLU A 337 6.55 -6.87 0.12
CA GLU A 337 5.56 -7.92 0.33
C GLU A 337 5.31 -8.17 1.82
N SER A 338 4.10 -8.68 2.11
CA SER A 338 3.71 -9.11 3.45
C SER A 338 3.20 -10.55 3.49
N ILE A 339 3.34 -11.16 4.66
CA ILE A 339 2.86 -12.50 5.00
C ILE A 339 2.15 -12.42 6.35
N ARG A 340 0.91 -12.90 6.43
CA ARG A 340 0.21 -13.13 7.72
C ARG A 340 0.31 -14.60 8.11
N LEU A 341 0.75 -14.84 9.35
CA LEU A 341 0.86 -16.15 9.99
C LEU A 341 -0.15 -16.26 11.15
N ASN A 342 -0.93 -17.34 11.17
CA ASN A 342 -1.61 -17.83 12.37
C ASN A 342 -0.84 -19.06 12.89
N VAL A 343 -0.33 -18.99 14.13
CA VAL A 343 0.59 -20.00 14.68
C VAL A 343 -0.03 -20.68 15.89
N THR A 344 -0.06 -22.01 15.90
CA THR A 344 -0.45 -22.80 17.07
C THR A 344 0.77 -23.40 17.73
N LEU A 345 1.05 -22.98 18.96
CA LEU A 345 2.03 -23.59 19.85
C LEU A 345 1.45 -24.89 20.41
N LYS A 346 2.20 -25.98 20.41
CA LYS A 346 1.74 -27.28 20.91
C LYS A 346 2.78 -27.88 21.84
N ASP A 347 2.35 -28.19 23.06
CA ASP A 347 3.17 -28.90 24.04
C ASP A 347 3.49 -30.33 23.59
N GLY A 348 4.73 -30.76 23.82
CA GLY A 348 5.16 -32.14 23.62
C GLY A 348 4.64 -33.08 24.73
N PRO A 349 4.55 -34.41 24.46
CA PRO A 349 4.28 -35.39 25.51
C PRO A 349 5.45 -35.47 26.50
N ALA A 350 5.16 -35.68 27.79
CA ALA A 350 6.15 -35.71 28.88
C ALA A 350 7.28 -36.74 28.70
N THR A 351 7.07 -37.73 27.83
CA THR A 351 8.08 -38.70 27.40
C THR A 351 8.24 -38.68 25.88
N GLY A 352 9.31 -38.04 25.39
CA GLY A 352 9.86 -38.31 24.06
C GLY A 352 9.35 -37.47 22.89
N GLY A 353 8.80 -36.28 23.11
CA GLY A 353 8.54 -35.31 22.03
C GLY A 353 8.79 -33.87 22.48
N GLY A 354 9.40 -33.06 21.61
CA GLY A 354 9.65 -31.64 21.88
C GLY A 354 8.41 -30.76 21.70
N ASP A 355 8.41 -29.60 22.36
CA ASP A 355 7.44 -28.53 22.13
C ASP A 355 7.60 -27.98 20.69
N GLY A 356 6.52 -27.95 19.92
CA GLY A 356 6.54 -27.57 18.50
C GLY A 356 5.50 -26.51 18.16
N SER A 357 5.69 -25.78 17.06
CA SER A 357 4.65 -24.91 16.51
C SER A 357 4.19 -25.38 15.14
N ILE A 358 2.90 -25.19 14.86
CA ILE A 358 2.26 -25.51 13.59
C ILE A 358 1.67 -24.20 13.06
N ILE A 359 2.02 -23.81 11.85
CA ILE A 359 1.33 -22.72 11.13
C ILE A 359 -0.01 -23.29 10.70
N THR A 360 -1.12 -22.75 11.22
CA THR A 360 -2.47 -23.26 10.95
C THR A 360 -3.10 -22.62 9.74
N GLU A 361 -2.82 -21.34 9.49
CA GLU A 361 -3.28 -20.61 8.30
C GLU A 361 -2.25 -19.55 7.89
N TRP A 362 -2.17 -19.26 6.59
CA TRP A 362 -1.29 -18.25 6.02
C TRP A 362 -1.95 -17.60 4.80
N SER A 363 -2.06 -16.26 4.82
CA SER A 363 -2.36 -15.44 3.65
C SER A 363 -1.13 -14.65 3.16
N THR A 364 -0.87 -14.68 1.85
CA THR A 364 0.06 -13.76 1.17
C THR A 364 -0.67 -12.62 0.45
N ALA A 365 -2.00 -12.66 0.37
CA ALA A 365 -2.73 -11.49 -0.07
C ALA A 365 -2.39 -10.34 0.89
N GLY A 366 -2.25 -9.12 0.36
CA GLY A 366 -2.41 -7.94 1.19
C GLY A 366 -3.82 -7.95 1.81
N GLU A 367 -4.15 -6.93 2.58
CA GLU A 367 -5.56 -6.57 2.64
C GLU A 367 -6.00 -6.35 1.18
N ALA A 368 -6.91 -7.20 0.70
CA ALA A 368 -7.66 -6.82 -0.48
C ALA A 368 -8.32 -5.49 -0.12
N ASP A 369 -8.43 -4.58 -1.09
CA ASP A 369 -9.57 -3.67 -1.07
C ASP A 369 -10.78 -4.58 -0.95
N VAL A 370 -11.32 -4.68 0.27
CA VAL A 370 -12.71 -5.00 0.43
C VAL A 370 -13.35 -3.83 -0.32
N PRO A 371 -14.02 -4.01 -1.47
CA PRO A 371 -15.00 -3.01 -1.84
C PRO A 371 -15.84 -2.79 -0.58
N HIS A 372 -16.32 -1.58 -0.29
CA HIS A 372 -16.96 -1.20 0.99
C HIS A 372 -18.29 -1.96 1.31
N HIS A 373 -18.48 -3.05 0.59
CA HIS A 373 -19.61 -3.72 0.01
C HIS A 373 -19.25 -5.22 0.03
N PRO A 374 -19.47 -5.95 1.14
CA PRO A 374 -19.01 -7.35 1.30
C PRO A 374 -19.53 -8.34 0.24
N ILE A 375 -20.48 -7.92 -0.61
CA ILE A 375 -20.98 -8.64 -1.78
C ILE A 375 -21.20 -7.58 -2.89
N PRO A 376 -20.95 -7.88 -4.19
CA PRO A 376 -21.29 -6.96 -5.28
C PRO A 376 -22.75 -6.49 -5.23
N GLY A 377 -22.97 -5.18 -5.32
CA GLY A 377 -24.27 -4.54 -5.09
C GLY A 377 -24.19 -3.02 -4.97
N ILE A 378 -25.26 -2.42 -4.46
CA ILE A 378 -25.46 -0.96 -4.33
C ILE A 378 -25.58 -0.59 -2.85
N TYR A 379 -24.67 0.26 -2.37
CA TYR A 379 -24.55 0.62 -0.96
C TYR A 379 -24.51 2.15 -0.73
N THR A 380 -24.31 2.93 -1.79
CA THR A 380 -24.31 4.40 -1.76
C THR A 380 -25.30 5.00 -2.75
N LYS A 381 -25.67 6.27 -2.55
CA LYS A 381 -26.63 6.97 -3.42
C LYS A 381 -26.06 7.20 -4.82
N GLU A 382 -24.77 7.50 -4.88
CA GLU A 382 -24.01 7.76 -6.10
C GLU A 382 -23.93 6.51 -7.00
N GLU A 383 -23.91 5.32 -6.41
CA GLU A 383 -23.97 4.04 -7.14
C GLU A 383 -25.38 3.75 -7.64
N ALA A 384 -26.40 4.05 -6.86
CA ALA A 384 -27.80 3.95 -7.29
C ALA A 384 -28.10 4.89 -8.47
N GLU A 385 -27.52 6.09 -8.49
CA GLU A 385 -27.64 7.04 -9.61
C GLU A 385 -26.93 6.52 -10.88
N LYS A 386 -25.68 6.03 -10.75
CA LYS A 386 -24.94 5.40 -11.86
C LYS A 386 -25.64 4.15 -12.41
N LEU A 387 -26.25 3.34 -11.55
CA LEU A 387 -27.04 2.18 -11.96
C LEU A 387 -28.27 2.60 -12.77
N LEU A 388 -29.00 3.62 -12.32
CA LEU A 388 -30.17 4.14 -13.05
C LEU A 388 -29.78 4.65 -14.45
N GLU A 389 -28.69 5.40 -14.56
CA GLU A 389 -28.17 5.88 -15.86
C GLU A 389 -27.83 4.71 -16.81
N ALA A 390 -27.16 3.68 -16.31
CA ALA A 390 -26.83 2.49 -17.09
C ALA A 390 -28.08 1.70 -17.54
N LEU A 391 -29.09 1.57 -16.67
CA LEU A 391 -30.36 0.89 -16.98
C LEU A 391 -31.26 1.68 -17.95
N GLN A 392 -31.20 3.03 -17.92
CA GLN A 392 -31.95 3.90 -18.84
C GLN A 392 -31.31 4.01 -20.24
N SER A 393 -30.11 3.47 -20.46
CA SER A 393 -29.40 3.55 -21.73
C SER A 393 -30.11 2.75 -22.83
N LYS A 394 -30.90 3.45 -23.66
CA LYS A 394 -31.64 2.89 -24.82
C LYS A 394 -30.76 2.31 -25.93
N THR A 395 -29.44 2.31 -25.77
CA THR A 395 -28.48 1.66 -26.66
C THR A 395 -27.75 0.56 -25.88
N PRO A 396 -27.95 -0.73 -26.21
CA PRO A 396 -27.24 -1.83 -25.55
C PRO A 396 -25.73 -1.58 -25.52
N ASN A 397 -25.12 -1.79 -24.36
CA ASN A 397 -23.68 -1.64 -24.10
C ASN A 397 -23.08 -0.23 -24.27
N LYS A 398 -23.89 0.85 -24.44
CA LYS A 398 -23.35 2.22 -24.50
C LYS A 398 -22.83 2.74 -23.15
N ILE A 399 -23.44 2.31 -22.05
CA ILE A 399 -22.95 2.53 -20.68
C ILE A 399 -22.93 1.15 -20.01
N PRO A 400 -21.75 0.55 -19.77
CA PRO A 400 -21.68 -0.75 -19.10
C PRO A 400 -22.00 -0.61 -17.61
N ILE A 401 -22.79 -1.53 -17.06
CA ILE A 401 -22.97 -1.66 -15.61
C ILE A 401 -21.62 -2.12 -15.02
N PRO A 402 -21.04 -1.39 -14.03
CA PRO A 402 -19.79 -1.77 -13.38
C PRO A 402 -19.84 -3.17 -12.75
N GLU A 403 -18.74 -3.92 -12.83
CA GLU A 403 -18.66 -5.29 -12.29
C GLU A 403 -18.88 -5.34 -10.77
N ALA A 404 -18.52 -4.27 -10.04
CA ALA A 404 -18.76 -4.15 -8.61
C ALA A 404 -20.25 -4.12 -8.22
N PHE A 405 -21.17 -3.85 -9.15
CA PHE A 405 -22.61 -3.73 -8.85
C PHE A 405 -23.37 -5.05 -8.98
N TYR A 406 -22.78 -6.09 -9.59
CA TYR A 406 -23.47 -7.35 -9.85
C TYR A 406 -22.62 -8.59 -9.59
N LYS A 407 -23.30 -9.69 -9.27
CA LYS A 407 -22.71 -11.03 -9.27
C LYS A 407 -23.38 -11.88 -10.35
N MET A 408 -22.61 -12.71 -11.05
CA MET A 408 -23.17 -13.68 -11.99
C MET A 408 -23.76 -14.87 -11.23
N GLU A 409 -25.06 -15.10 -11.38
CA GLU A 409 -25.78 -16.25 -10.81
C GLU A 409 -26.74 -16.79 -11.90
N ASP A 410 -26.69 -18.10 -12.18
CA ASP A 410 -27.46 -18.78 -13.22
C ASP A 410 -27.46 -18.10 -14.61
N GLY A 411 -26.32 -17.51 -14.97
CA GLY A 411 -26.12 -16.79 -16.24
C GLY A 411 -26.69 -15.37 -16.28
N LYS A 412 -27.31 -14.89 -15.20
CA LYS A 412 -27.83 -13.52 -15.04
C LYS A 412 -26.92 -12.65 -14.16
N LYS A 413 -26.95 -11.34 -14.38
CA LYS A 413 -26.35 -10.32 -13.51
C LYS A 413 -27.32 -10.00 -12.37
N VAL A 414 -27.05 -10.53 -11.17
CA VAL A 414 -27.83 -10.22 -9.96
C VAL A 414 -27.23 -9.01 -9.27
N ILE A 415 -28.02 -7.94 -9.19
CA ILE A 415 -27.68 -6.66 -8.56
C ILE A 415 -28.39 -6.59 -7.22
N ARG A 416 -27.62 -6.53 -6.13
CA ARG A 416 -28.15 -6.53 -4.76
C ARG A 416 -28.21 -5.13 -4.18
N LEU A 417 -29.29 -4.81 -3.46
CA LEU A 417 -29.43 -3.54 -2.74
C LEU A 417 -29.09 -3.72 -1.26
N PHE A 418 -28.30 -2.79 -0.72
CA PHE A 418 -27.92 -2.73 0.69
C PHE A 418 -28.31 -1.41 1.37
N ILE A 419 -28.98 -0.53 0.63
CA ILE A 419 -29.57 0.71 1.11
C ILE A 419 -30.94 0.94 0.48
N ASN A 420 -31.75 1.80 1.10
CA ASN A 420 -32.92 2.36 0.45
C ASN A 420 -32.47 3.34 -0.65
N ILE A 421 -33.07 3.24 -1.83
CA ILE A 421 -32.77 4.06 -3.00
C ILE A 421 -33.86 5.12 -3.17
N ASP A 422 -33.45 6.36 -3.48
CA ASP A 422 -34.36 7.41 -3.94
C ASP A 422 -34.16 7.69 -5.44
N TRP A 423 -35.05 7.10 -6.25
CA TRP A 423 -35.22 7.37 -7.68
C TRP A 423 -36.53 8.15 -7.91
N SER A 424 -36.86 9.12 -7.05
CA SER A 424 -38.05 9.99 -7.22
C SER A 424 -38.06 10.79 -8.54
N SER A 425 -36.93 10.86 -9.24
CA SER A 425 -36.79 11.42 -10.60
C SER A 425 -37.35 10.50 -11.69
N LEU A 426 -37.52 9.20 -11.45
CA LEU A 426 -38.10 8.26 -12.40
C LEU A 426 -39.63 8.31 -12.34
N THR A 427 -40.25 8.91 -13.36
CA THR A 427 -41.72 9.04 -13.51
C THR A 427 -42.31 8.16 -14.63
N GLU A 428 -41.49 7.32 -15.25
CA GLU A 428 -41.85 6.40 -16.35
C GLU A 428 -41.57 4.95 -15.95
N THR A 429 -42.02 3.98 -16.76
CA THR A 429 -41.67 2.56 -16.60
C THR A 429 -40.20 2.31 -16.97
N LEU A 430 -39.42 1.76 -16.04
CA LEU A 430 -38.10 1.21 -16.31
C LEU A 430 -38.20 -0.31 -16.53
N THR A 431 -37.98 -0.77 -17.75
CA THR A 431 -37.95 -2.20 -18.08
C THR A 431 -36.52 -2.75 -17.93
N LEU A 432 -36.32 -3.72 -17.04
CA LEU A 432 -35.05 -4.40 -16.84
C LEU A 432 -34.78 -5.42 -17.96
N PRO A 433 -33.55 -5.49 -18.52
CA PRO A 433 -33.14 -6.57 -19.41
C PRO A 433 -33.29 -7.98 -18.80
N ASP A 434 -33.66 -8.97 -19.62
CA ASP A 434 -33.93 -10.36 -19.19
C ASP A 434 -32.76 -11.05 -18.47
N ASN A 435 -31.53 -10.62 -18.75
CA ASN A 435 -30.29 -11.12 -18.16
C ASN A 435 -29.87 -10.36 -16.88
N ILE A 436 -30.68 -9.43 -16.38
CA ILE A 436 -30.47 -8.72 -15.12
C ILE A 436 -31.54 -9.15 -14.12
N VAL A 437 -31.17 -9.23 -12.83
CA VAL A 437 -32.09 -9.38 -11.70
C VAL A 437 -31.80 -8.27 -10.69
N LEU A 438 -32.82 -7.56 -10.24
CA LEU A 438 -32.70 -6.61 -9.14
C LEU A 438 -33.21 -7.27 -7.85
N ASP A 439 -32.29 -7.57 -6.93
CA ASP A 439 -32.54 -8.24 -5.65
C ASP A 439 -32.48 -7.21 -4.53
N GLY A 440 -33.65 -6.86 -3.98
CA GLY A 440 -33.78 -5.76 -3.02
C GLY A 440 -33.31 -6.08 -1.61
N GLN A 441 -33.19 -7.35 -1.24
CA GLN A 441 -32.84 -7.81 0.11
C GLN A 441 -33.63 -7.14 1.25
N GLY A 442 -34.91 -6.80 1.00
CA GLY A 442 -35.79 -6.08 1.92
C GLY A 442 -35.69 -4.55 1.90
N TYR A 443 -34.79 -3.95 1.09
CA TYR A 443 -34.68 -2.50 0.93
C TYR A 443 -35.71 -1.93 -0.05
N ASN A 444 -35.98 -0.62 0.09
CA ASN A 444 -36.97 0.10 -0.68
C ASN A 444 -36.36 1.02 -1.75
N VAL A 445 -36.85 0.90 -2.97
CA VAL A 445 -36.68 1.86 -4.06
C VAL A 445 -37.89 2.79 -4.11
N LYS A 446 -37.70 4.07 -3.83
CA LYS A 446 -38.72 5.11 -3.95
C LYS A 446 -38.72 5.69 -5.36
N LEU A 447 -39.89 5.71 -6.01
CA LEU A 447 -40.08 6.19 -7.38
C LEU A 447 -40.86 7.51 -7.43
N GLY A 448 -40.77 8.19 -8.57
CA GLY A 448 -41.54 9.40 -8.86
C GLY A 448 -43.03 9.11 -9.10
N ALA A 449 -43.82 10.17 -9.25
CA ALA A 449 -45.24 10.02 -9.58
C ALA A 449 -45.39 9.28 -10.93
N ASN A 450 -46.14 8.16 -10.91
CA ASN A 450 -46.33 7.22 -12.02
C ASN A 450 -45.11 6.38 -12.44
N GLY A 451 -43.97 6.47 -11.74
CA GLY A 451 -42.82 5.61 -11.99
C GLY A 451 -43.10 4.15 -11.62
N SER A 452 -42.58 3.22 -12.42
CA SER A 452 -42.66 1.77 -12.18
C SER A 452 -41.39 1.06 -12.65
N ILE A 453 -41.19 -0.18 -12.22
CA ILE A 453 -40.11 -1.05 -12.70
C ILE A 453 -40.74 -2.37 -13.13
N GLU A 454 -40.38 -2.84 -14.33
CA GLU A 454 -40.84 -4.10 -14.91
C GLU A 454 -39.65 -5.04 -15.19
N GLY A 455 -39.86 -6.34 -15.04
CA GLY A 455 -38.85 -7.38 -15.26
C GLY A 455 -38.53 -8.18 -13.99
N ASN A 456 -37.31 -8.71 -13.92
CA ASN A 456 -36.85 -9.62 -12.88
C ASN A 456 -36.62 -8.87 -11.54
N LEU A 457 -37.62 -8.88 -10.65
CA LEU A 457 -37.57 -8.27 -9.31
C LEU A 457 -37.70 -9.32 -8.20
N LYS A 458 -36.81 -9.29 -7.22
CA LYS A 458 -36.77 -10.22 -6.08
C LYS A 458 -36.60 -9.46 -4.76
N ASP A 459 -37.33 -9.89 -3.73
CA ASP A 459 -37.19 -9.42 -2.33
C ASP A 459 -37.03 -7.90 -2.16
N ILE A 460 -37.87 -7.11 -2.85
CA ILE A 460 -37.69 -5.65 -2.98
C ILE A 460 -38.96 -4.89 -2.62
N TYR A 461 -38.82 -3.71 -2.01
CA TYR A 461 -39.94 -2.80 -1.83
C TYR A 461 -39.91 -1.70 -2.90
N ILE A 462 -41.02 -1.49 -3.60
CA ILE A 462 -41.21 -0.38 -4.55
C ILE A 462 -42.20 0.61 -3.95
N SER A 463 -41.72 1.82 -3.63
CA SER A 463 -42.49 2.89 -2.97
C SER A 463 -43.33 2.40 -1.78
N GLY A 464 -42.74 1.59 -0.91
CA GLY A 464 -43.32 1.03 0.30
C GLY A 464 -44.13 -0.26 0.13
N LYS A 465 -44.23 -0.81 -1.09
CA LYS A 465 -44.94 -2.07 -1.36
C LYS A 465 -43.95 -3.19 -1.66
N SER A 466 -44.04 -4.30 -0.92
CA SER A 466 -43.22 -5.50 -1.17
C SER A 466 -43.58 -6.13 -2.52
N ILE A 467 -42.56 -6.49 -3.31
CA ILE A 467 -42.64 -7.14 -4.61
C ILE A 467 -41.66 -8.32 -4.61
N SER A 468 -42.14 -9.49 -5.05
CA SER A 468 -41.31 -10.65 -5.36
C SER A 468 -41.93 -11.36 -6.55
N ASN A 469 -41.30 -11.23 -7.72
CA ASN A 469 -41.83 -11.69 -9.01
C ASN A 469 -40.94 -12.77 -9.66
N ILE A 470 -40.10 -13.44 -8.86
CA ILE A 470 -39.21 -14.55 -9.23
C ILE A 470 -39.26 -15.60 -8.12
#